data_AF-A0A7S0SB58-F1
#
_entry.id   AF-A0A7S0SB58-F1
#
_cell.length_a   1.000
_cell.length_b   1.000
_cell.length_c   1.000
_cell.angle_alpha   90.00
_cell.angle_beta   90.00
_cell.angle_gamma   90.00
#
_symmetry.space_group_name_H-M   'P 1'
#
loop_
_entity.id
_entity.type
_entity.pdbx_description
1 polymer ?
#
loop_
_entity_poly.entity_id
_entity_poly.type
_entity_poly.pdbx_seq_one_letter_code
_entity_poly.pdbx_strand_id
1 'polypeptide(L)'
;GRCLRALRNLSPGEVILSIPFRLVFSESAPAKDGGGGAGDVSSSGADDMPWSALMAMRLLEERTRGGELAPWIASLPISVSTPPLEFTPRELAAAEDAAAEGEATSVARAHASAAAAMKERLDAAGCTERDLRWATGVLHSRCFTHGPSGTHLAVPGVDMCNHCFEAPSAAVRVVTSPDNCQGTRASEEIAAPAAAARTTGTAGTSGGGGAPGDEDDLASGSGGGGGGDGDGDAIFQLCACEDGIEQDDEVTISYGPWPNDPFFLYFGFVPLSNPND
;
A
#
# COMPACT_ATOMS: atom_id res chain seq x y z
N GLY A 1 -19.01 -6.86 8.85
CA GLY A 1 -17.58 -7.01 9.20
C GLY A 1 -17.18 -5.92 10.18
N ARG A 2 -15.89 -5.64 10.32
CA ARG A 2 -15.42 -4.37 10.91
C ARG A 2 -15.48 -3.28 9.82
N CYS A 3 -15.64 -2.03 10.23
CA CYS A 3 -15.63 -0.85 9.35
C CYS A 3 -15.07 0.34 10.12
N LEU A 4 -14.74 1.41 9.40
CA LEU A 4 -14.48 2.73 9.97
C LEU A 4 -15.78 3.53 9.96
N ARG A 5 -16.04 4.30 11.02
CA ARG A 5 -17.16 5.25 11.09
C ARG A 5 -16.67 6.62 11.50
N ALA A 6 -17.22 7.66 10.90
CA ALA A 6 -16.89 9.02 11.25
C ALA A 6 -17.46 9.36 12.64
N LEU A 7 -16.62 9.83 13.57
CA LEU A 7 -17.08 10.21 14.92
C LEU A 7 -17.64 11.64 14.99
N ARG A 8 -17.55 12.38 13.89
CA ARG A 8 -18.06 13.73 13.66
C ARG A 8 -18.15 13.96 12.16
N ASN A 9 -18.80 15.04 11.76
CA ASN A 9 -18.74 15.49 10.36
C ASN A 9 -17.29 15.76 9.95
N LEU A 10 -16.92 15.28 8.76
CA LEU A 10 -15.64 15.45 8.11
C LEU A 10 -15.83 16.35 6.88
N SER A 11 -14.95 17.34 6.73
CA SER A 11 -15.01 18.29 5.62
C SER A 11 -14.45 17.66 4.33
N PRO A 12 -14.80 18.20 3.17
CA PRO A 12 -14.21 17.78 1.90
C PRO A 12 -12.67 17.83 1.93
N GLY A 13 -12.03 16.74 1.47
CA GLY A 13 -10.56 16.62 1.43
C GLY A 13 -9.87 16.47 2.79
N GLU A 14 -10.63 16.39 3.89
CA GLU A 14 -10.07 16.25 5.23
C GLU A 14 -9.34 14.90 5.38
N VAL A 15 -8.14 14.92 5.96
CA VAL A 15 -7.35 13.71 6.22
C VAL A 15 -7.97 12.95 7.40
N ILE A 16 -8.42 11.72 7.14
CA ILE A 16 -9.04 10.81 8.10
C ILE A 16 -7.97 10.00 8.84
N LEU A 17 -7.06 9.37 8.08
CA LEU A 17 -5.93 8.60 8.60
C LEU A 17 -4.65 9.00 7.85
N SER A 18 -3.54 8.98 8.57
CA SER A 18 -2.21 9.31 8.05
C SER A 18 -1.22 8.29 8.59
N ILE A 19 -0.79 7.36 7.74
CA ILE A 19 0.03 6.20 8.10
C ILE A 19 1.43 6.38 7.52
N PRO A 20 2.47 6.55 8.35
CA PRO A 20 3.85 6.54 7.89
C PRO A 20 4.18 5.25 7.12
N PHE A 21 4.90 5.33 6.00
CA PHE A 21 5.21 4.15 5.19
C PHE A 21 5.99 3.07 5.93
N ARG A 22 6.79 3.43 6.95
CA ARG A 22 7.42 2.47 7.87
C ARG A 22 6.44 1.53 8.61
N LEU A 23 5.16 1.89 8.70
CA LEU A 23 4.08 1.06 9.27
C LEU A 23 3.24 0.36 8.19
N VAL A 24 3.47 0.64 6.91
CA VAL A 24 2.82 -0.07 5.81
C VAL A 24 3.48 -1.44 5.65
N PHE A 25 2.66 -2.48 5.59
CA PHE A 25 3.15 -3.85 5.44
C PHE A 25 3.20 -4.21 3.94
N SER A 26 4.40 -4.24 3.35
CA SER A 26 4.63 -4.42 1.91
C SER A 26 5.37 -5.71 1.57
N GLU A 27 5.34 -6.11 0.29
CA GLU A 27 6.02 -7.30 -0.26
C GLU A 27 7.51 -7.38 0.05
N SER A 28 8.18 -6.23 0.03
CA SER A 28 9.61 -6.08 0.33
C SER A 28 9.77 -5.53 1.75
N ALA A 29 10.59 -6.14 2.59
CA ALA A 29 10.97 -5.49 3.83
C ALA A 29 11.69 -4.17 3.49
N PRO A 30 11.43 -3.05 4.19
CA PRO A 30 12.24 -1.85 3.99
C PRO A 30 13.70 -2.22 4.20
N ALA A 31 14.56 -1.82 3.26
CA ALA A 31 15.99 -2.07 3.34
C ALA A 31 16.47 -1.59 4.71
N LYS A 32 17.06 -2.48 5.51
CA LYS A 32 17.66 -2.07 6.77
C LYS A 32 18.79 -1.11 6.43
N ASP A 33 18.65 0.14 6.83
CA ASP A 33 19.67 1.16 6.67
C ASP A 33 21.00 0.67 7.27
N GLY A 34 22.01 0.61 6.41
CA GLY A 34 23.41 0.47 6.82
C GLY A 34 23.86 -0.95 7.14
N GLY A 35 24.31 -1.66 6.11
CA GLY A 35 25.44 -2.57 6.25
C GLY A 35 25.24 -3.98 5.69
N GLY A 36 25.81 -4.20 4.51
CA GLY A 36 26.43 -5.48 4.19
C GLY A 36 25.71 -6.33 3.15
N GLY A 37 26.10 -6.12 1.89
CA GLY A 37 26.04 -7.14 0.85
C GLY A 37 24.67 -7.35 0.23
N ALA A 38 24.55 -7.01 -1.05
CA ALA A 38 23.80 -7.84 -1.98
C ALA A 38 24.45 -9.25 -2.00
N GLY A 39 24.20 -9.99 -0.93
CA GLY A 39 24.48 -11.41 -0.85
C GLY A 39 23.37 -12.10 -1.60
N ASP A 40 23.65 -12.41 -2.85
CA ASP A 40 23.17 -13.58 -3.57
C ASP A 40 22.63 -14.66 -2.60
N VAL A 41 21.32 -14.62 -2.39
CA VAL A 41 20.54 -15.82 -2.07
C VAL A 41 19.71 -16.09 -3.31
N SER A 42 20.38 -16.54 -4.36
CA SER A 42 19.77 -17.43 -5.35
C SER A 42 19.26 -18.69 -4.64
N SER A 43 18.10 -18.59 -4.00
CA SER A 43 17.25 -19.74 -3.76
C SER A 43 16.34 -19.84 -4.99
N SER A 44 16.68 -20.75 -5.89
CA SER A 44 15.94 -21.06 -7.13
C SER A 44 14.57 -21.70 -6.86
N GLY A 45 13.77 -21.08 -6.00
CA GLY A 45 12.39 -21.42 -5.65
C GLY A 45 11.59 -20.26 -5.04
N ALA A 46 12.20 -19.09 -4.78
CA ALA A 46 11.49 -17.89 -4.33
C ALA A 46 10.94 -17.04 -5.50
N ASP A 47 11.59 -17.05 -6.67
CA ASP A 47 11.18 -16.25 -7.84
C ASP A 47 9.86 -16.72 -8.48
N ASP A 48 9.46 -17.99 -8.28
CA ASP A 48 8.20 -18.55 -8.80
C ASP A 48 7.06 -18.54 -7.77
N MET A 49 7.29 -18.02 -6.57
CA MET A 49 6.32 -18.11 -5.47
C MET A 49 5.31 -16.96 -5.52
N PRO A 50 3.99 -17.21 -5.30
CA PRO A 50 3.01 -16.14 -5.28
C PRO A 50 3.36 -15.09 -4.22
N TRP A 51 3.30 -13.82 -4.59
CA TRP A 51 3.55 -12.69 -3.68
C TRP A 51 2.74 -12.81 -2.38
N SER A 52 1.49 -13.24 -2.51
CA SER A 52 0.53 -13.36 -1.42
C SER A 52 0.93 -14.45 -0.42
N ALA A 53 1.61 -15.50 -0.87
CA ALA A 53 2.14 -16.52 0.04
C ALA A 53 3.37 -16.00 0.79
N LEU A 54 4.28 -15.30 0.11
CA LEU A 54 5.48 -14.71 0.72
C LEU A 54 5.11 -13.65 1.78
N MET A 55 4.20 -12.74 1.43
CA MET A 55 3.66 -11.76 2.38
C MET A 55 2.89 -12.41 3.51
N ALA A 56 2.10 -13.46 3.25
CA ALA A 56 1.35 -14.17 4.27
C ALA A 56 2.28 -14.81 5.31
N MET A 57 3.35 -15.46 4.86
CA MET A 57 4.34 -16.04 5.78
C MET A 57 5.03 -14.96 6.62
N ARG A 58 5.38 -13.81 6.02
CA ARG A 58 5.92 -12.67 6.76
C ARG A 58 4.93 -12.13 7.79
N LEU A 59 3.63 -12.08 7.46
CA LEU A 59 2.59 -11.64 8.38
C LEU A 59 2.51 -12.57 9.61
N LEU A 60 2.65 -13.88 9.41
CA LEU A 60 2.69 -14.86 10.49
C LEU A 60 3.96 -14.74 11.34
N GLU A 61 5.12 -14.52 10.73
CA GLU A 61 6.38 -14.26 11.44
C GLU A 61 6.28 -12.99 12.30
N GLU A 62 5.69 -11.92 11.75
CA GLU A 62 5.43 -10.67 12.46
C GLU A 62 4.44 -10.85 13.62
N ARG A 63 3.40 -11.66 13.41
CA ARG A 63 2.43 -12.04 14.45
C ARG A 63 3.12 -12.73 15.64
N THR A 64 4.07 -13.62 15.36
CA THR A 64 4.82 -14.35 16.41
C THR A 64 5.87 -13.46 17.07
N ARG A 65 6.55 -12.60 16.30
CA ARG A 65 7.62 -11.72 16.81
C ARG A 65 7.09 -10.72 17.83
N GLY A 66 5.92 -10.15 17.57
CA GLY A 66 5.43 -9.00 18.33
C GLY A 66 6.24 -7.73 18.01
N GLY A 67 5.56 -6.61 17.83
CA GLY A 67 6.19 -5.35 17.43
C GLY A 67 5.17 -4.25 17.20
N GLU A 68 5.57 -3.18 16.51
CA GLU A 68 4.71 -2.03 16.25
C GLU A 68 3.43 -2.39 15.47
N LEU A 69 3.49 -3.42 14.63
CA LEU A 69 2.34 -3.92 13.86
C LEU A 69 1.41 -4.84 14.66
N ALA A 70 1.80 -5.29 15.85
CA ALA A 70 1.01 -6.27 16.62
C ALA A 70 -0.44 -5.82 16.91
N PRO A 71 -0.72 -4.54 17.26
CA PRO A 71 -2.10 -4.08 17.44
C PRO A 71 -2.94 -4.19 16.16
N TRP A 72 -2.35 -3.88 15.01
CA TRP A 72 -3.02 -4.02 13.71
C TRP A 72 -3.25 -5.49 13.37
N ILE A 73 -2.25 -6.35 13.54
CA ILE A 73 -2.38 -7.79 13.27
C ILE A 73 -3.48 -8.41 14.14
N ALA A 74 -3.57 -8.02 15.42
CA ALA A 74 -4.65 -8.44 16.32
C ALA A 74 -6.03 -7.89 15.91
N SER A 75 -6.07 -6.80 15.14
CA SER A 75 -7.27 -6.20 14.60
C SER A 75 -7.75 -6.82 13.27
N LEU A 76 -6.98 -7.74 12.69
CA LEU A 76 -7.39 -8.44 11.48
C LEU A 76 -8.60 -9.35 11.74
N PRO A 77 -9.43 -9.65 10.72
CA PRO A 77 -10.54 -10.57 10.85
C PRO A 77 -10.08 -11.96 11.31
N ILE A 78 -10.85 -12.59 12.19
CA ILE A 78 -10.60 -13.97 12.63
C ILE A 78 -10.76 -14.97 11.47
N SER A 79 -11.63 -14.63 10.51
CA SER A 79 -11.87 -15.39 9.28
C SER A 79 -12.10 -14.43 8.12
N VAL A 80 -11.61 -14.81 6.94
CA VAL A 80 -11.88 -14.14 5.66
C VAL A 80 -12.39 -15.22 4.71
N SER A 81 -13.49 -14.92 4.01
CA SER A 81 -13.97 -15.78 2.93
C SER A 81 -13.06 -15.59 1.74
N THR A 82 -12.37 -16.66 1.34
CA THR A 82 -11.48 -16.65 0.18
C THR A 82 -11.80 -17.91 -0.62
N PRO A 83 -12.80 -17.86 -1.53
CA PRO A 83 -13.31 -19.04 -2.21
C PRO A 83 -12.26 -19.96 -2.81
N PRO A 84 -11.18 -19.48 -3.47
CA PRO A 84 -10.11 -20.35 -3.96
C PRO A 84 -9.46 -21.24 -2.91
N LEU A 85 -9.46 -20.83 -1.64
CA LEU A 85 -8.76 -21.53 -0.55
C LEU A 85 -9.72 -22.21 0.44
N GLU A 86 -11.01 -21.92 0.36
CA GLU A 86 -12.02 -22.42 1.30
C GLU A 86 -13.07 -23.31 0.65
N PHE A 87 -13.49 -23.00 -0.57
CA PHE A 87 -14.63 -23.67 -1.19
C PHE A 87 -14.21 -24.99 -1.82
N THR A 88 -15.11 -25.96 -1.75
CA THR A 88 -14.99 -27.23 -2.46
C THR A 88 -15.20 -27.02 -3.96
N PRO A 89 -14.70 -27.93 -4.82
CA PRO A 89 -14.96 -27.87 -6.27
C PRO A 89 -16.46 -27.79 -6.61
N ARG A 90 -17.33 -28.42 -5.79
CA ARG A 90 -18.77 -28.36 -5.98
C ARG A 90 -19.35 -26.97 -5.67
N GLU A 91 -18.84 -26.31 -4.63
CA GLU A 91 -19.28 -24.95 -4.27
C GLU A 91 -18.81 -23.93 -5.29
N LEU A 92 -17.58 -24.08 -5.82
CA LEU A 92 -17.08 -23.23 -6.92
C LEU A 92 -17.90 -23.44 -8.21
N ALA A 93 -18.20 -24.69 -8.57
CA ALA A 93 -19.03 -24.99 -9.73
C ALA A 93 -20.48 -24.46 -9.63
N ALA A 94 -20.95 -24.14 -8.42
CA ALA A 94 -22.25 -23.51 -8.23
C ALA A 94 -22.29 -22.04 -8.70
N ALA A 95 -21.13 -21.41 -8.95
CA ALA A 95 -21.06 -20.12 -9.61
C ALA A 95 -21.38 -20.21 -11.10
N GLU A 96 -21.32 -21.41 -11.70
CA GLU A 96 -21.53 -21.66 -13.13
C GLU A 96 -20.60 -20.82 -14.04
N ASP A 97 -19.42 -20.46 -13.52
CA ASP A 97 -18.39 -19.68 -14.23
C ASP A 97 -17.08 -20.48 -14.33
N ALA A 98 -16.80 -20.98 -15.54
CA ALA A 98 -15.62 -21.79 -15.80
C ALA A 98 -14.30 -21.02 -15.67
N ALA A 99 -14.30 -19.69 -15.87
CA ALA A 99 -13.11 -18.86 -15.69
C ALA A 99 -12.81 -18.71 -14.20
N ALA A 100 -13.81 -18.37 -13.39
CA ALA A 100 -13.68 -18.28 -11.94
C ALA A 100 -13.27 -19.63 -11.32
N GLU A 101 -13.84 -20.75 -11.78
CA GLU A 101 -13.44 -22.11 -11.36
C GLU A 101 -11.98 -22.42 -11.71
N GLY A 102 -11.55 -22.06 -12.93
CA GLY A 102 -10.18 -22.26 -13.40
C GLY A 102 -9.18 -21.44 -12.59
N GLU A 103 -9.50 -20.19 -12.31
CA GLU A 103 -8.69 -19.30 -11.48
C GLU A 103 -8.60 -19.79 -10.04
N ALA A 104 -9.74 -20.14 -9.42
CA ALA A 104 -9.78 -20.71 -8.08
C ALA A 104 -8.91 -21.97 -7.96
N THR A 105 -8.97 -22.86 -8.96
CA THR A 105 -8.14 -24.06 -9.01
C THR A 105 -6.65 -23.74 -9.13
N SER A 106 -6.29 -22.73 -9.93
CA SER A 106 -4.91 -22.28 -10.10
C SER A 106 -4.35 -21.72 -8.79
N VAL A 107 -5.10 -20.84 -8.13
CA VAL A 107 -4.75 -20.24 -6.84
C VAL A 107 -4.63 -21.30 -5.75
N ALA A 108 -5.56 -22.24 -5.66
CA ALA A 108 -5.51 -23.35 -4.71
C ALA A 108 -4.23 -24.19 -4.88
N ARG A 109 -3.86 -24.51 -6.13
CA ARG A 109 -2.64 -25.26 -6.44
C ARG A 109 -1.39 -24.49 -6.05
N ALA A 110 -1.33 -23.20 -6.41
CA ALA A 110 -0.19 -22.35 -6.09
C ALA A 110 -0.01 -22.20 -4.57
N HIS A 111 -1.12 -22.05 -3.84
CA HIS A 111 -1.12 -21.98 -2.38
C HIS A 111 -0.63 -23.28 -1.74
N ALA A 112 -1.13 -24.45 -2.20
CA ALA A 112 -0.69 -25.74 -1.69
C ALA A 112 0.82 -25.97 -1.92
N SER A 113 1.33 -25.62 -3.10
CA SER A 113 2.77 -25.66 -3.39
C SER A 113 3.57 -24.74 -2.48
N ALA A 114 3.09 -23.52 -2.23
CA ALA A 114 3.75 -22.58 -1.32
C ALA A 114 3.73 -23.07 0.13
N ALA A 115 2.60 -23.61 0.62
CA ALA A 115 2.49 -24.18 1.95
C ALA A 115 3.48 -25.34 2.17
N ALA A 116 3.62 -26.22 1.18
CA ALA A 116 4.60 -27.30 1.22
C ALA A 116 6.05 -26.76 1.25
N ALA A 117 6.35 -25.76 0.42
CA ALA A 117 7.68 -25.15 0.35
C ALA A 117 8.05 -24.37 1.64
N MET A 118 7.06 -23.80 2.33
CA MET A 118 7.26 -23.00 3.55
C MET A 118 7.11 -23.79 4.86
N LYS A 119 6.96 -25.12 4.78
CA LYS A 119 6.65 -25.94 5.96
C LYS A 119 7.58 -25.67 7.15
N GLU A 120 8.89 -25.60 6.92
CA GLU A 120 9.86 -25.35 8.00
C GLU A 120 9.69 -23.97 8.65
N ARG A 121 9.34 -22.94 7.85
CA ARG A 121 9.09 -21.58 8.36
C ARG A 121 7.80 -21.53 9.17
N LEU A 122 6.75 -22.22 8.71
CA LEU A 122 5.50 -22.36 9.45
C LEU A 122 5.74 -23.03 10.81
N ASP A 123 6.44 -24.17 10.81
CA ASP A 123 6.77 -24.90 12.02
C ASP A 123 7.61 -24.04 12.99
N ALA A 124 8.59 -23.28 12.49
CA ALA A 124 9.41 -22.36 13.28
C ALA A 124 8.61 -21.18 13.87
N ALA A 125 7.59 -20.70 13.16
CA ALA A 125 6.67 -19.66 13.65
C ALA A 125 5.56 -20.20 14.56
N GLY A 126 5.50 -21.53 14.80
CA GLY A 126 4.41 -22.18 15.54
C GLY A 126 3.07 -22.12 14.81
N CYS A 127 3.08 -22.04 13.49
CA CYS A 127 1.92 -21.86 12.62
C CYS A 127 1.68 -23.12 11.76
N THR A 128 0.45 -23.23 11.23
CA THR A 128 0.01 -24.33 10.38
C THR A 128 -0.30 -23.84 8.96
N GLU A 129 -0.55 -24.77 8.04
CA GLU A 129 -1.07 -24.43 6.71
C GLU A 129 -2.40 -23.65 6.80
N ARG A 130 -3.23 -23.93 7.82
CA ARG A 130 -4.47 -23.17 8.05
C ARG A 130 -4.19 -21.70 8.41
N ASP A 131 -3.11 -21.42 9.12
CA ASP A 131 -2.67 -20.06 9.42
C ASP A 131 -2.17 -19.34 8.17
N LEU A 132 -1.42 -20.04 7.31
CA LEU A 132 -0.97 -19.49 6.02
C LEU A 132 -2.17 -19.15 5.14
N ARG A 133 -3.13 -20.06 5.04
CA ARG A 133 -4.39 -19.84 4.32
C ARG A 133 -5.12 -18.59 4.79
N TRP A 134 -5.27 -18.44 6.11
CA TRP A 134 -5.89 -17.26 6.69
C TRP A 134 -5.13 -15.99 6.33
N ALA A 135 -3.80 -15.98 6.49
CA ALA A 135 -2.97 -14.82 6.19
C ALA A 135 -3.01 -14.46 4.69
N THR A 136 -3.03 -15.44 3.79
CA THR A 136 -3.21 -15.22 2.36
C THR A 136 -4.57 -14.59 2.05
N GLY A 137 -5.66 -15.10 2.63
CA GLY A 137 -7.01 -14.52 2.43
C GLY A 137 -7.13 -13.10 2.98
N VAL A 138 -6.50 -12.81 4.12
CA VAL A 138 -6.37 -11.44 4.63
C VAL A 138 -5.72 -10.54 3.59
N LEU A 139 -4.59 -10.95 3.00
CA LEU A 139 -3.85 -10.10 2.07
C LEU A 139 -4.57 -9.94 0.71
N HIS A 140 -5.20 -10.99 0.19
CA HIS A 140 -6.02 -10.89 -1.03
C HIS A 140 -7.16 -9.87 -0.90
N SER A 141 -7.80 -9.83 0.27
CA SER A 141 -8.98 -8.97 0.49
C SER A 141 -8.66 -7.54 0.91
N ARG A 142 -7.41 -7.23 1.27
CA ARG A 142 -7.03 -5.99 1.98
C ARG A 142 -5.83 -5.26 1.39
N CYS A 143 -5.14 -5.86 0.43
CA CYS A 143 -3.98 -5.22 -0.18
C CYS A 143 -4.38 -4.15 -1.20
N PHE A 144 -3.61 -3.06 -1.17
CA PHE A 144 -3.55 -2.03 -2.18
C PHE A 144 -2.38 -2.31 -3.11
N THR A 145 -2.42 -1.80 -4.33
CA THR A 145 -1.26 -1.77 -5.22
C THR A 145 -0.70 -0.35 -5.28
N HIS A 146 0.63 -0.23 -5.29
CA HIS A 146 1.31 1.07 -5.35
C HIS A 146 2.51 1.05 -6.28
N GLY A 147 2.73 2.18 -6.94
CA GLY A 147 3.86 2.42 -7.82
C GLY A 147 3.74 1.71 -9.18
N PRO A 148 4.66 2.00 -10.13
CA PRO A 148 4.63 1.46 -11.48
C PRO A 148 4.77 -0.06 -11.54
N SER A 149 5.40 -0.67 -10.54
CA SER A 149 5.59 -2.11 -10.40
C SER A 149 4.38 -2.83 -9.82
N GLY A 150 3.37 -2.11 -9.32
CA GLY A 150 2.20 -2.72 -8.70
C GLY A 150 2.50 -3.43 -7.37
N THR A 151 3.41 -2.88 -6.56
CA THR A 151 3.79 -3.46 -5.27
C THR A 151 2.59 -3.58 -4.35
N HIS A 152 2.37 -4.75 -3.75
CA HIS A 152 1.26 -4.98 -2.84
C HIS A 152 1.55 -4.45 -1.43
N LEU A 153 0.58 -3.72 -0.86
CA LEU A 153 0.66 -3.04 0.43
C LEU A 153 -0.57 -3.38 1.28
N ALA A 154 -0.40 -3.76 2.54
CA ALA A 154 -1.46 -3.73 3.54
C ALA A 154 -1.23 -2.53 4.46
N VAL A 155 -2.22 -1.64 4.53
CA VAL A 155 -2.09 -0.35 5.22
C VAL A 155 -2.94 -0.37 6.50
N PRO A 156 -2.31 -0.45 7.68
CA PRO A 156 -3.04 -0.55 8.95
C PRO A 156 -4.14 0.49 9.13
N GLY A 157 -5.36 0.00 9.35
CA GLY A 157 -6.54 0.83 9.62
C GLY A 157 -7.26 1.28 8.35
N VAL A 158 -6.53 1.65 7.30
CA VAL A 158 -7.14 1.98 5.99
C VAL A 158 -7.73 0.72 5.33
N ASP A 159 -7.11 -0.44 5.56
CA ASP A 159 -7.60 -1.75 5.11
C ASP A 159 -8.95 -2.18 5.73
N MET A 160 -9.47 -1.41 6.69
CA MET A 160 -10.79 -1.63 7.29
C MET A 160 -11.95 -0.96 6.54
N CYS A 161 -11.66 -0.08 5.58
CA CYS A 161 -12.69 0.55 4.76
C CYS A 161 -13.36 -0.50 3.87
N ASN A 162 -14.70 -0.53 3.87
CA ASN A 162 -15.46 -1.39 2.98
C ASN A 162 -15.60 -0.76 1.59
N HIS A 163 -15.96 -1.59 0.62
CA HIS A 163 -16.12 -1.23 -0.77
C HIS A 163 -17.41 -0.42 -1.03
N CYS A 164 -17.31 0.62 -1.88
CA CYS A 164 -18.45 1.29 -2.49
C CYS A 164 -18.11 1.73 -3.93
N PHE A 165 -19.01 1.46 -4.88
CA PHE A 165 -18.88 1.93 -6.27
C PHE A 165 -19.53 3.29 -6.51
N GLU A 166 -20.78 3.46 -6.05
CA GLU A 166 -21.63 4.58 -6.46
C GLU A 166 -21.10 5.92 -5.95
N ALA A 167 -20.73 5.97 -4.68
CA ALA A 167 -20.21 7.16 -4.02
C ALA A 167 -19.28 6.75 -2.88
N PRO A 168 -18.03 6.35 -3.17
CA PRO A 168 -17.04 6.11 -2.12
C PRO A 168 -16.81 7.41 -1.33
N SER A 169 -16.94 7.34 -0.02
CA SER A 169 -16.88 8.52 0.85
C SER A 169 -15.44 9.01 1.08
N ALA A 170 -14.45 8.17 0.79
CA ALA A 170 -13.04 8.48 0.95
C ALA A 170 -12.18 7.92 -0.19
N ALA A 171 -11.00 8.52 -0.34
CA ALA A 171 -9.98 8.11 -1.30
C ALA A 171 -8.60 8.04 -0.62
N VAL A 172 -7.73 7.22 -1.18
CA VAL A 172 -6.36 7.06 -0.68
C VAL A 172 -5.38 7.86 -1.54
N ARG A 173 -4.33 8.39 -0.91
CA ARG A 173 -3.19 9.00 -1.62
C ARG A 173 -1.90 8.75 -0.86
N VAL A 174 -0.80 8.73 -1.59
CA VAL A 174 0.54 8.75 -1.01
C VAL A 174 1.08 10.16 -1.14
N VAL A 175 1.48 10.74 -0.02
CA VAL A 175 2.14 12.05 0.02
C VAL A 175 3.54 11.86 0.59
N THR A 176 4.51 12.53 0.02
CA THR A 176 5.86 12.62 0.59
C THR A 176 5.96 13.93 1.36
N SER A 177 6.57 13.90 2.55
CA SER A 177 6.82 15.16 3.26
C SER A 177 7.65 16.08 2.36
N PRO A 178 7.22 17.33 2.13
CA PRO A 178 8.04 18.32 1.44
C PRO A 178 9.16 18.85 2.35
N ASP A 179 9.78 18.04 3.22
CA ASP A 179 10.91 18.49 4.06
C ASP A 179 12.23 18.73 3.27
N ASN A 180 12.13 18.75 1.93
CA ASN A 180 13.09 19.41 1.04
C ASN A 180 12.62 20.78 0.48
N CYS A 181 11.44 21.28 0.84
CA CYS A 181 10.98 22.62 0.46
C CYS A 181 11.45 23.70 1.44
N GLN A 182 11.66 23.37 2.73
CA GLN A 182 12.37 24.22 3.69
C GLN A 182 13.14 23.38 4.71
N GLY A 183 14.19 22.67 4.26
CA GLY A 183 15.08 21.92 5.15
C GLY A 183 15.73 22.81 6.23
N THR A 184 16.45 22.23 7.19
CA THR A 184 17.08 22.91 8.35
C THR A 184 17.78 24.25 8.03
N ARG A 185 18.28 24.42 6.79
CA ARG A 185 18.86 25.67 6.24
C ARG A 185 17.88 26.84 6.16
N ALA A 186 16.57 26.61 5.99
CA ALA A 186 15.55 27.66 5.98
C ALA A 186 15.34 28.31 7.35
N SER A 187 15.69 27.60 8.43
CA SER A 187 15.64 28.13 9.80
C SER A 187 16.92 28.84 10.24
N GLU A 188 18.05 28.64 9.56
CA GLU A 188 19.31 29.36 9.83
C GLU A 188 19.25 30.84 9.41
N GLU A 189 18.40 31.18 8.44
CA GLU A 189 18.18 32.56 8.00
C GLU A 189 17.34 33.38 9.00
N ILE A 190 16.64 32.72 9.93
CA ILE A 190 15.79 33.37 10.93
C ILE A 190 16.63 33.89 12.12
N ALA A 191 17.84 33.35 12.37
CA ALA A 191 18.77 33.86 13.38
C ALA A 191 20.24 33.46 13.15
N ALA A 192 21.13 34.46 13.02
CA ALA A 192 22.57 34.25 12.82
C ALA A 192 23.33 33.92 14.13
N PRO A 193 24.25 32.94 14.16
CA PRO A 193 25.26 32.85 15.20
C PRO A 193 26.37 33.91 14.99
N ALA A 194 26.77 34.56 16.07
CA ALA A 194 27.53 35.83 16.10
C ALA A 194 28.90 35.85 15.38
N ALA A 195 29.22 37.05 14.86
CA ALA A 195 30.25 37.40 13.87
C ALA A 195 31.74 37.29 14.26
N ALA A 196 32.60 37.18 13.24
CA ALA A 196 33.89 37.88 13.18
C ALA A 196 34.28 38.19 11.72
N ALA A 197 34.59 39.46 11.46
CA ALA A 197 34.72 40.10 10.15
C ALA A 197 36.16 40.22 9.60
N ARG A 198 36.23 40.67 8.32
CA ARG A 198 37.33 41.32 7.53
C ARG A 198 37.96 40.38 6.47
N THR A 199 38.28 40.75 5.21
CA THR A 199 38.60 42.05 4.57
C THR A 199 38.66 41.91 3.01
N THR A 200 38.21 42.95 2.28
CA THR A 200 38.71 43.55 1.00
C THR A 200 38.94 42.78 -0.32
N GLY A 201 38.42 43.34 -1.45
CA GLY A 201 39.22 43.50 -2.70
C GLY A 201 38.55 43.43 -4.09
N THR A 202 38.08 44.59 -4.60
CA THR A 202 38.21 45.15 -5.99
C THR A 202 37.80 44.40 -7.30
N ALA A 203 36.83 45.03 -7.99
CA ALA A 203 36.80 45.54 -9.39
C ALA A 203 36.69 44.62 -10.64
N GLY A 204 35.73 44.96 -11.53
CA GLY A 204 35.71 44.58 -12.96
C GLY A 204 34.33 44.72 -13.64
N THR A 205 34.27 45.45 -14.76
CA THR A 205 33.07 46.04 -15.41
C THR A 205 32.59 45.34 -16.70
N SER A 206 31.36 45.71 -17.15
CA SER A 206 30.74 45.64 -18.50
C SER A 206 30.07 44.31 -18.93
N GLY A 207 28.93 44.25 -19.64
CA GLY A 207 27.99 45.24 -20.20
C GLY A 207 26.97 44.57 -21.16
N GLY A 208 25.79 45.20 -21.39
CA GLY A 208 24.80 44.92 -22.47
C GLY A 208 23.90 43.68 -22.26
N GLY A 209 22.59 43.64 -22.51
CA GLY A 209 21.64 44.51 -23.20
C GLY A 209 20.72 43.63 -24.07
N GLY A 210 19.40 43.61 -23.83
CA GLY A 210 18.40 43.03 -24.75
C GLY A 210 17.29 42.17 -24.11
N ALA A 211 16.07 42.68 -24.12
CA ALA A 211 14.79 41.96 -24.10
C ALA A 211 14.08 42.28 -25.45
N PRO A 212 12.90 41.72 -25.83
CA PRO A 212 11.99 40.78 -25.16
C PRO A 212 11.48 39.64 -26.09
N GLY A 213 10.54 38.80 -25.63
CA GLY A 213 9.75 37.93 -26.50
C GLY A 213 8.97 36.84 -25.74
N ASP A 214 7.70 37.12 -25.48
CA ASP A 214 6.68 36.15 -25.05
C ASP A 214 6.30 35.24 -26.23
N GLU A 215 6.31 33.91 -26.05
CA GLU A 215 5.40 32.98 -26.74
C GLU A 215 5.06 31.81 -25.79
N ASP A 216 3.78 31.72 -25.43
CA ASP A 216 3.14 30.57 -24.79
C ASP A 216 3.22 29.35 -25.72
N ASP A 217 3.65 28.20 -25.19
CA ASP A 217 3.25 26.90 -25.76
C ASP A 217 3.10 25.84 -24.66
N LEU A 218 1.84 25.42 -24.47
CA LEU A 218 1.40 24.34 -23.62
C LEU A 218 1.81 23.01 -24.23
N ALA A 219 2.89 22.42 -23.73
CA ALA A 219 3.27 21.04 -23.97
C ALA A 219 3.75 20.40 -22.66
N SER A 220 2.85 19.73 -21.92
CA SER A 220 3.21 18.87 -20.80
C SER A 220 3.81 17.56 -21.33
N GLY A 221 5.09 17.64 -21.68
CA GLY A 221 5.93 16.51 -22.05
C GLY A 221 7.18 16.43 -21.18
N SER A 222 7.41 15.21 -20.68
CA SER A 222 8.69 14.66 -20.22
C SER A 222 9.13 14.92 -18.78
N GLY A 223 9.55 13.84 -18.12
CA GLY A 223 10.30 13.92 -16.88
C GLY A 223 10.64 12.57 -16.26
N GLY A 224 11.08 11.59 -17.06
CA GLY A 224 11.72 10.40 -16.53
C GLY A 224 12.99 10.77 -15.77
N GLY A 225 13.02 10.43 -14.48
CA GLY A 225 14.18 10.59 -13.61
C GLY A 225 14.16 9.52 -12.54
N GLY A 226 14.88 8.43 -12.79
CA GLY A 226 15.17 7.43 -11.78
C GLY A 226 16.04 8.05 -10.70
N GLY A 227 15.53 8.04 -9.47
CA GLY A 227 16.24 8.38 -8.24
C GLY A 227 15.60 7.56 -7.14
N GLY A 228 16.29 6.51 -6.71
CA GLY A 228 15.91 5.75 -5.52
C GLY A 228 16.26 6.58 -4.30
N ASP A 229 15.28 7.30 -3.76
CA ASP A 229 15.41 8.11 -2.56
C ASP A 229 14.28 7.76 -1.57
N GLY A 230 14.69 7.22 -0.42
CA GLY A 230 14.01 7.22 0.88
C GLY A 230 12.48 7.12 0.93
N ASP A 231 11.95 5.90 0.98
CA ASP A 231 10.58 5.60 1.43
C ASP A 231 10.32 5.97 2.92
N GLY A 232 11.34 6.50 3.62
CA GLY A 232 11.27 6.90 5.03
C GLY A 232 10.33 8.08 5.32
N ASP A 233 10.08 8.93 4.33
CA ASP A 233 9.29 10.17 4.48
C ASP A 233 7.93 10.14 3.74
N ALA A 234 7.58 8.99 3.16
CA ALA A 234 6.28 8.80 2.54
C ALA A 234 5.20 8.52 3.61
N ILE A 235 4.00 9.06 3.36
CA ILE A 235 2.82 8.91 4.20
C ILE A 235 1.66 8.46 3.33
N PHE A 236 1.01 7.37 3.73
CA PHE A 236 -0.22 6.87 3.14
C PHE A 236 -1.41 7.54 3.84
N GLN A 237 -2.20 8.32 3.11
CA GLN A 237 -3.35 9.04 3.64
C GLN A 237 -4.66 8.48 3.13
N LEU A 238 -5.65 8.43 4.01
CA LEU A 238 -7.07 8.28 3.68
C LEU A 238 -7.73 9.64 3.88
N CYS A 239 -8.39 10.17 2.85
CA CYS A 239 -9.01 11.49 2.86
C CYS A 239 -10.49 11.40 2.50
N ALA A 240 -11.32 12.24 3.10
CA ALA A 240 -12.72 12.40 2.70
C ALA A 240 -12.83 12.94 1.27
N CYS A 241 -13.80 12.43 0.51
CA CYS A 241 -14.12 12.90 -0.84
C CYS A 241 -14.77 14.29 -0.82
N GLU A 242 -15.14 14.82 -1.99
CA GLU A 242 -15.64 16.20 -2.16
C GLU A 242 -16.95 16.48 -1.42
N ASP A 243 -17.75 15.45 -1.12
CA ASP A 243 -19.01 15.58 -0.38
C ASP A 243 -18.81 15.62 1.14
N GLY A 244 -17.59 15.37 1.65
CA GLY A 244 -17.34 15.15 3.07
C GLY A 244 -17.93 13.83 3.56
N ILE A 245 -18.02 13.66 4.89
CA ILE A 245 -18.63 12.48 5.53
C ILE A 245 -19.43 12.93 6.74
N GLU A 246 -20.69 12.53 6.88
CA GLU A 246 -21.49 12.86 8.06
C GLU A 246 -21.07 12.05 9.28
N GLN A 247 -21.36 12.56 10.48
CA GLN A 247 -21.16 11.81 11.70
C GLN A 247 -21.93 10.49 11.66
N ASP A 248 -21.30 9.44 12.21
CA ASP A 248 -21.77 8.07 12.31
C ASP A 248 -21.84 7.30 10.98
N ASP A 249 -21.67 7.97 9.84
CA ASP A 249 -21.57 7.33 8.54
C ASP A 249 -20.31 6.46 8.42
N GLU A 250 -20.46 5.40 7.63
CA GLU A 250 -19.37 4.49 7.33
C GLU A 250 -18.41 5.11 6.32
N VAL A 251 -17.12 5.00 6.61
CA VAL A 251 -16.07 5.41 5.66
C VAL A 251 -15.82 4.28 4.68
N THR A 252 -16.12 4.54 3.41
CA THR A 252 -16.00 3.59 2.30
C THR A 252 -14.99 4.07 1.26
N ILE A 253 -14.39 3.13 0.54
CA ILE A 253 -13.48 3.39 -0.58
C ILE A 253 -13.89 2.54 -1.79
N SER A 254 -13.40 2.90 -2.97
CA SER A 254 -13.46 1.97 -4.12
C SER A 254 -12.28 1.00 -4.03
N TYR A 255 -12.54 -0.28 -4.29
CA TYR A 255 -11.48 -1.31 -4.41
C TYR A 255 -10.92 -1.39 -5.84
N GLY A 256 -11.47 -0.59 -6.75
CA GLY A 256 -11.12 -0.56 -8.16
C GLY A 256 -12.28 -1.01 -9.07
N PRO A 257 -12.18 -0.72 -10.38
CA PRO A 257 -13.20 -1.04 -11.37
C PRO A 257 -13.06 -2.48 -11.87
N TRP A 258 -13.34 -3.46 -11.00
CA TRP A 258 -13.21 -4.89 -11.31
C TRP A 258 -14.56 -5.51 -11.69
N PRO A 259 -14.59 -6.55 -12.57
CA PRO A 259 -15.78 -7.39 -12.74
C PRO A 259 -16.07 -8.19 -11.45
N ASN A 260 -17.18 -8.92 -11.40
CA ASN A 260 -17.61 -9.62 -10.19
C ASN A 260 -16.68 -10.77 -9.76
N ASP A 261 -15.96 -11.38 -10.70
CA ASP A 261 -15.08 -12.52 -10.43
C ASP A 261 -14.00 -12.22 -9.36
N PRO A 262 -13.19 -11.14 -9.46
CA PRO A 262 -12.29 -10.74 -8.38
C PRO A 262 -12.98 -10.50 -7.04
N PHE A 263 -14.15 -9.87 -7.02
CA PHE A 263 -14.93 -9.65 -5.78
C PHE A 263 -15.28 -10.97 -5.12
N PHE A 264 -15.78 -11.92 -5.91
CA PHE A 264 -16.10 -13.26 -5.43
C PHE A 264 -14.84 -13.96 -4.91
N LEU A 265 -13.81 -14.09 -5.75
CA LEU A 265 -12.63 -14.91 -5.48
C LEU A 265 -11.73 -14.37 -4.37
N TYR A 266 -11.57 -13.05 -4.27
CA TYR A 266 -10.55 -12.44 -3.40
C TYR A 266 -11.12 -11.62 -2.24
N PHE A 267 -12.34 -11.10 -2.39
CA PHE A 267 -12.99 -10.30 -1.34
C PHE A 267 -14.16 -11.05 -0.66
N GLY A 268 -14.60 -12.17 -1.23
CA GLY A 268 -15.60 -13.06 -0.64
C GLY A 268 -17.02 -12.54 -0.69
N PHE A 269 -17.34 -11.62 -1.60
CA PHE A 269 -18.69 -11.11 -1.85
C PHE A 269 -18.90 -10.78 -3.33
N VAL A 270 -20.15 -10.62 -3.76
CA VAL A 270 -20.47 -10.10 -5.10
C VAL A 270 -21.28 -8.81 -4.94
N PRO A 271 -20.85 -7.68 -5.51
CA PRO A 271 -21.63 -6.44 -5.50
C PRO A 271 -23.00 -6.64 -6.15
N LEU A 272 -24.07 -6.10 -5.55
CA LEU A 272 -25.43 -6.21 -6.12
C LEU A 272 -25.61 -5.43 -7.43
N SER A 273 -24.82 -4.38 -7.63
CA SER A 273 -24.83 -3.54 -8.82
C SER A 273 -23.39 -3.13 -9.12
N ASN A 274 -22.73 -3.90 -9.98
CA ASN A 274 -21.38 -3.63 -10.42
C ASN A 274 -21.43 -3.00 -11.83
N PRO A 275 -21.04 -1.73 -11.99
CA PRO A 275 -21.04 -1.09 -13.31
C PRO A 275 -19.93 -1.61 -14.24
N ASN A 276 -19.04 -2.47 -13.75
CA ASN A 276 -17.90 -3.03 -14.47
C ASN A 276 -18.05 -4.54 -14.79
N ASP A 277 -19.22 -5.11 -14.53
CA ASP A 277 -19.54 -6.53 -14.83
C ASP A 277 -20.26 -6.69 -16.18
#